data_AF-A0A8S3R8Z1-F1
#
_entry.id   AF-A0A8S3R8Z1-F1
#
_cell.length_a   1.000
_cell.length_b   1.000
_cell.length_c   1.000
_cell.angle_alpha   90.00
_cell.angle_beta   90.00
_cell.angle_gamma   90.00
#
_symmetry.space_group_name_H-M   'P 1'
#
loop_
_entity.id
_entity.type
_entity.pdbx_description
1 polymer ?
#
loop_
_entity_poly.entity_id
_entity_poly.type
_entity_poly.pdbx_seq_one_letter_code
_entity_poly.pdbx_strand_id
1 'polypeptide(L)'
;MIMSYVYIRKSQDRLFCSVSDFLSSAKLFLDHNGARTFKNILPNNCDVESTSLALHIQKLEKAFHSTVNECRRRHTFSRQMEYAEDHPVLTLFTTWEPSLEKSFVHNCTLRNWSSFIPKVNLVLFTNNSNLKKEALQYGWSVLPIIHHVEGVPVLKHMFQTVISTFNSTYYGFSNSDILFIDNLLDSLHTVNREYKDKNVFLTGRRTNIPHLSLKEVVSYDNIRKAASERGELFVVASEDYFITTSRFPWNTIPDFVIGRPAYDNWLVGFARCHFYTVIDITSTVLACHQTTKAGNKEGSKHKTLTSYNHALLVKLGLSTNYGAGFVICPEKKTYYNLCGDIEVMDRPINSFPKYCSCKTW
;
A
#
# COMPACT_ATOMS: atom_id res chain seq x y z
N MET A 1 -15.07 -25.47 1.32
CA MET A 1 -16.31 -26.16 1.71
C MET A 1 -16.62 -25.71 3.13
N ILE A 2 -17.44 -24.67 3.25
CA ILE A 2 -17.81 -24.04 4.53
C ILE A 2 -18.77 -25.01 5.20
N MET A 3 -18.34 -25.65 6.30
CA MET A 3 -19.22 -26.51 7.08
C MET A 3 -20.22 -25.65 7.84
N SER A 4 -21.41 -25.58 7.27
CA SER A 4 -22.66 -25.15 7.90
C SER A 4 -23.00 -26.10 9.05
N TYR A 5 -22.69 -25.71 10.28
CA TYR A 5 -23.29 -26.31 11.46
C TYR A 5 -24.69 -25.72 11.66
N VAL A 6 -25.69 -26.43 11.16
CA VAL A 6 -27.10 -26.22 11.47
C VAL A 6 -27.37 -26.84 12.83
N TYR A 7 -27.66 -26.02 13.85
CA TYR A 7 -28.26 -26.45 15.10
C TYR A 7 -29.72 -25.97 15.13
N ILE A 8 -30.65 -26.81 14.71
CA ILE A 8 -32.11 -26.62 14.77
C ILE A 8 -32.67 -28.05 14.96
N ARG A 9 -33.40 -28.47 16.00
CA ARG A 9 -34.54 -27.97 16.83
C ARG A 9 -34.61 -28.92 18.06
N LYS A 10 -35.25 -28.69 19.23
CA LYS A 10 -36.52 -28.03 19.58
C LYS A 10 -36.59 -27.93 21.12
N SER A 11 -36.85 -26.75 21.69
CA SER A 11 -37.72 -26.55 22.87
C SER A 11 -37.82 -25.04 23.20
N GLN A 12 -39.06 -24.54 23.18
CA GLN A 12 -39.61 -23.35 23.88
C GLN A 12 -38.67 -22.19 24.26
N ASP A 13 -38.90 -21.03 23.63
CA ASP A 13 -38.60 -19.67 24.09
C ASP A 13 -37.38 -19.45 24.99
N ARG A 14 -36.18 -19.57 24.43
CA ARG A 14 -35.01 -18.83 24.93
C ARG A 14 -34.28 -18.19 23.77
N LEU A 15 -34.25 -16.86 23.75
CA LEU A 15 -33.43 -16.10 22.81
C LEU A 15 -31.97 -16.43 23.09
N PHE A 16 -31.30 -17.04 22.12
CA PHE A 16 -29.85 -17.22 22.15
C PHE A 16 -29.19 -16.05 21.40
N CYS A 17 -28.11 -15.53 21.98
CA CYS A 17 -27.27 -14.49 21.37
C CYS A 17 -26.82 -14.93 19.97
N SER A 18 -27.03 -14.10 18.94
CA SER A 18 -26.49 -14.43 17.62
C SER A 18 -24.97 -14.20 17.57
N VAL A 19 -24.30 -14.83 16.61
CA VAL A 19 -22.87 -14.56 16.33
C VAL A 19 -22.65 -13.07 16.01
N SER A 20 -23.63 -12.42 15.38
CA SER A 20 -23.57 -10.99 15.05
C SER A 20 -23.60 -10.11 16.29
N ASP A 21 -24.46 -10.44 17.26
CA ASP A 21 -24.54 -9.72 18.54
C ASP A 21 -23.22 -9.81 19.29
N PHE A 22 -22.64 -11.01 19.33
CA PHE A 22 -21.37 -11.26 19.98
C PHE A 22 -20.19 -10.50 19.35
N LEU A 23 -20.08 -10.51 18.01
CA LEU A 23 -19.04 -9.76 17.30
C LEU A 23 -19.19 -8.24 17.49
N SER A 24 -20.43 -7.75 17.53
CA SER A 24 -20.74 -6.33 17.77
C SER A 24 -20.34 -5.91 19.19
N SER A 25 -20.66 -6.74 20.20
CA SER A 25 -20.25 -6.49 21.58
C SER A 25 -18.74 -6.59 21.77
N ALA A 26 -18.06 -7.49 21.07
CA ALA A 26 -16.60 -7.58 21.08
C ALA A 26 -15.93 -6.33 20.50
N LYS A 27 -16.44 -5.83 19.37
CA LYS A 27 -15.98 -4.55 18.82
C LYS A 27 -16.15 -3.42 19.83
N LEU A 28 -17.33 -3.26 20.43
CA LEU A 28 -17.60 -2.21 21.42
C LEU A 28 -16.72 -2.33 22.67
N PHE A 29 -16.47 -3.55 23.14
CA PHE A 29 -15.56 -3.81 24.26
C PHE A 29 -14.14 -3.32 23.95
N LEU A 30 -13.65 -3.61 22.73
CA LEU A 30 -12.34 -3.17 22.25
C LEU A 30 -12.28 -1.65 22.04
N ASP A 31 -13.29 -1.05 21.40
CA ASP A 31 -13.40 0.40 21.18
C ASP A 31 -13.36 1.18 22.51
N HIS A 32 -14.02 0.64 23.54
CA HIS A 32 -14.02 1.21 24.89
C HIS A 32 -12.87 0.73 25.76
N ASN A 33 -11.88 0.04 25.19
CA ASN A 33 -10.64 -0.23 25.90
C ASN A 33 -10.89 -1.07 27.18
N GLY A 34 -11.94 -1.89 27.19
CA GLY A 34 -12.39 -2.68 28.34
C GLY A 34 -12.99 -1.87 29.51
N ALA A 35 -13.29 -0.58 29.33
CA ALA A 35 -13.87 0.26 30.40
C ALA A 35 -15.29 -0.20 30.84
N ARG A 36 -15.94 -1.05 30.05
CA ARG A 36 -17.22 -1.70 30.36
C ARG A 36 -17.02 -3.21 30.26
N THR A 37 -17.63 -3.98 31.16
CA THR A 37 -17.54 -5.45 31.12
C THR A 37 -18.24 -5.98 29.87
N PHE A 38 -17.75 -7.09 29.31
CA PHE A 38 -18.36 -7.70 28.11
C PHE A 38 -19.84 -8.06 28.35
N LYS A 39 -20.17 -8.49 29.57
CA LYS A 39 -21.55 -8.73 30.01
C LYS A 39 -22.44 -7.49 29.89
N ASN A 40 -21.93 -6.32 30.22
CA ASN A 40 -22.70 -5.07 30.15
C ASN A 40 -22.86 -4.54 28.72
N ILE A 41 -22.11 -5.09 27.76
CA ILE A 41 -22.16 -4.70 26.34
C ILE A 41 -22.97 -5.71 25.52
N LEU A 42 -23.26 -6.90 26.08
CA LEU A 42 -24.13 -7.88 25.45
C LEU A 42 -25.58 -7.38 25.42
N PRO A 43 -26.29 -7.57 24.29
CA PRO A 43 -27.72 -7.31 24.22
C PRO A 43 -28.51 -8.06 25.31
N ASN A 44 -29.59 -7.43 25.79
CA ASN A 44 -30.41 -7.95 26.89
C ASN A 44 -31.09 -9.30 26.58
N ASN A 45 -31.20 -9.67 25.30
CA ASN A 45 -31.72 -10.96 24.86
C ASN A 45 -30.69 -12.10 24.91
N CYS A 46 -29.44 -11.81 25.27
CA CYS A 46 -28.42 -12.85 25.49
C CYS A 46 -28.56 -13.35 26.94
N ASP A 47 -29.41 -14.35 27.16
CA ASP A 47 -29.68 -14.91 28.49
C ASP A 47 -28.48 -15.75 29.01
N VAL A 48 -27.87 -15.33 30.12
CA VAL A 48 -26.55 -15.82 30.59
C VAL A 48 -26.66 -16.85 31.73
N GLU A 49 -27.80 -17.51 31.89
CA GLU A 49 -28.02 -18.43 33.03
C GLU A 49 -27.36 -19.82 32.90
N SER A 50 -26.72 -20.11 31.76
CA SER A 50 -25.85 -21.30 31.64
C SER A 50 -24.51 -21.03 32.32
N THR A 51 -24.24 -21.68 33.46
CA THR A 51 -22.96 -21.63 34.19
C THR A 51 -21.75 -21.91 33.29
N SER A 52 -21.94 -22.72 32.24
CA SER A 52 -20.93 -22.95 31.19
C SER A 52 -20.71 -21.71 30.32
N LEU A 53 -21.77 -21.04 29.86
CA LEU A 53 -21.66 -19.83 29.04
C LEU A 53 -21.02 -18.66 29.82
N ALA A 54 -21.41 -18.47 31.08
CA ALA A 54 -20.82 -17.44 31.94
C ALA A 54 -19.30 -17.63 32.12
N LEU A 55 -18.83 -18.87 32.27
CA LEU A 55 -17.40 -19.19 32.35
C LEU A 55 -16.67 -18.92 31.02
N HIS A 56 -17.28 -19.24 29.88
CA HIS A 56 -16.70 -18.93 28.56
C HIS A 56 -16.61 -17.41 28.33
N ILE A 57 -17.63 -16.64 28.75
CA ILE A 57 -17.62 -15.18 28.68
C ILE A 57 -16.50 -14.61 29.55
N GLN A 58 -16.31 -15.10 30.78
CA GLN A 58 -15.20 -14.66 31.65
C GLN A 58 -13.83 -14.98 31.05
N LYS A 59 -13.66 -16.16 30.43
CA LYS A 59 -12.39 -16.52 29.75
C LYS A 59 -12.11 -15.61 28.56
N LEU A 60 -13.13 -15.31 27.76
CA LEU A 60 -13.04 -14.39 26.64
C LEU A 60 -12.72 -12.97 27.10
N GLU A 61 -13.42 -12.48 28.13
CA GLU A 61 -13.16 -11.18 28.75
C GLU A 61 -11.71 -11.08 29.23
N LYS A 62 -11.20 -12.12 29.89
CA LYS A 62 -9.79 -12.17 30.32
C LYS A 62 -8.83 -12.14 29.13
N ALA A 63 -9.14 -12.87 28.05
CA ALA A 63 -8.34 -12.87 26.83
C ALA A 63 -8.31 -11.50 26.16
N PHE A 64 -9.45 -10.81 26.06
CA PHE A 64 -9.51 -9.46 25.52
C PHE A 64 -8.76 -8.45 26.40
N HIS A 65 -8.96 -8.46 27.72
CA HIS A 65 -8.20 -7.60 28.63
C HIS A 65 -6.70 -7.83 28.52
N SER A 66 -6.27 -9.10 28.44
CA SER A 66 -4.86 -9.44 28.25
C SER A 66 -4.32 -8.88 26.94
N THR A 67 -5.10 -8.99 25.85
CA THR A 67 -4.74 -8.47 24.53
C THR A 67 -4.64 -6.95 24.56
N VAL A 68 -5.66 -6.25 25.05
CA VAL A 68 -5.69 -4.78 25.17
C VAL A 68 -4.50 -4.26 26.00
N ASN A 69 -4.23 -4.90 27.14
CA ASN A 69 -3.11 -4.52 28.00
C ASN A 69 -1.75 -4.73 27.32
N GLU A 70 -1.60 -5.82 26.58
CA GLU A 70 -0.40 -6.09 25.78
C GLU A 70 -0.21 -5.04 24.69
N CYS A 71 -1.27 -4.71 23.94
CA CYS A 71 -1.24 -3.65 22.93
C CYS A 71 -0.86 -2.29 23.52
N ARG A 72 -1.43 -1.92 24.69
CA ARG A 72 -1.08 -0.67 25.38
C ARG A 72 0.40 -0.60 25.79
N ARG A 73 0.96 -1.71 26.30
CA ARG A 73 2.40 -1.76 26.65
C ARG A 73 3.26 -1.56 25.40
N ARG A 74 2.94 -2.25 24.30
CA ARG A 74 3.65 -2.13 23.01
C ARG A 74 3.64 -0.70 22.47
N HIS A 75 2.48 -0.04 22.41
CA HIS A 75 2.40 1.34 21.91
C HIS A 75 3.23 2.34 22.72
N THR A 76 3.37 2.12 24.03
CA THR A 76 4.20 2.98 24.89
C THR A 76 5.69 2.87 24.51
N PHE A 77 6.14 1.69 24.10
CA PHE A 77 7.52 1.42 23.68
C PHE A 77 7.82 1.92 22.26
N SER A 78 6.93 1.66 21.28
CA SER A 78 7.13 2.09 19.88
C SER A 78 7.20 3.60 19.72
N ARG A 79 6.38 4.38 20.46
CA ARG A 79 6.40 5.86 20.41
C ARG A 79 7.71 6.48 20.88
N GLN A 80 8.53 5.78 21.67
CA GLN A 80 9.82 6.32 22.12
C GLN A 80 10.94 6.16 21.08
N MET A 81 10.80 5.27 20.09
CA MET A 81 11.83 5.01 19.08
C MET A 81 11.63 5.77 17.76
N GLU A 82 10.46 6.38 17.54
CA GLU A 82 10.06 6.98 16.25
C GLU A 82 10.67 8.38 15.99
N TYR A 83 11.42 8.94 16.94
CA TYR A 83 11.84 10.35 16.97
C TYR A 83 13.30 10.63 16.56
N ALA A 84 13.99 9.71 15.87
CA ALA A 84 15.45 9.82 15.68
C ALA A 84 15.96 9.61 14.24
N GLU A 85 15.23 10.04 13.21
CA GLU A 85 15.82 10.17 11.87
C GLU A 85 16.06 11.65 11.53
N ASP A 86 17.34 12.01 11.37
CA ASP A 86 17.81 13.36 11.00
C ASP A 86 17.54 13.72 9.52
N HIS A 87 16.90 12.83 8.76
CA HIS A 87 16.62 13.01 7.33
C HIS A 87 15.22 12.51 6.94
N PRO A 88 14.65 13.00 5.81
CA PRO A 88 13.37 12.51 5.30
C PRO A 88 13.34 10.99 5.08
N VAL A 89 12.21 10.37 5.39
CA VAL A 89 12.01 8.92 5.30
C VAL A 89 11.95 8.45 3.83
N LEU A 90 11.39 9.29 2.97
CA LEU A 90 11.14 8.96 1.57
C LEU A 90 11.45 10.15 0.67
N THR A 91 12.13 9.92 -0.45
CA THR A 91 12.04 10.79 -1.61
C THR A 91 11.06 10.18 -2.61
N LEU A 92 9.87 10.78 -2.72
CA LEU A 92 8.79 10.34 -3.59
C LEU A 92 8.74 11.22 -4.83
N PHE A 93 8.82 10.60 -6.00
CA PHE A 93 8.85 11.31 -7.27
C PHE A 93 7.91 10.74 -8.30
N THR A 94 7.57 11.58 -9.26
CA THR A 94 6.67 11.25 -10.37
C THR A 94 6.91 12.20 -11.54
N THR A 95 6.14 12.03 -12.60
CA THR A 95 6.15 12.86 -13.81
C THR A 95 4.82 12.72 -14.52
N TRP A 96 4.42 13.78 -15.21
CA TRP A 96 3.24 13.77 -16.07
C TRP A 96 3.35 14.87 -17.13
N GLU A 97 2.59 14.70 -18.22
CA GLU A 97 2.42 15.72 -19.24
C GLU A 97 1.22 16.62 -18.91
N PRO A 98 1.22 17.89 -19.35
CA PRO A 98 0.07 18.76 -19.23
C PRO A 98 -1.16 18.14 -19.90
N SER A 99 -2.27 18.06 -19.16
CA SER A 99 -3.54 17.56 -19.66
C SER A 99 -4.68 18.29 -18.96
N LEU A 100 -5.58 18.90 -19.75
CA LEU A 100 -6.78 19.53 -19.22
C LEU A 100 -7.68 18.50 -18.52
N GLU A 101 -7.77 17.29 -19.07
CA GLU A 101 -8.59 16.20 -18.52
C GLU A 101 -8.05 15.66 -17.18
N LYS A 102 -6.73 15.71 -16.97
CA LYS A 102 -6.08 15.26 -15.72
C LYS A 102 -5.70 16.39 -14.76
N SER A 103 -5.96 17.64 -15.12
CA SER A 103 -5.63 18.82 -14.29
C SER A 103 -6.17 18.69 -12.86
N PHE A 104 -7.42 18.24 -12.71
CA PHE A 104 -8.03 17.95 -11.43
C PHE A 104 -7.22 16.93 -10.61
N VAL A 105 -6.91 15.79 -11.23
CA VAL A 105 -6.22 14.66 -10.59
C VAL A 105 -4.82 15.04 -10.15
N HIS A 106 -4.07 15.73 -11.00
CA HIS A 106 -2.72 16.19 -10.66
C HIS A 106 -2.73 17.23 -9.54
N ASN A 107 -3.70 18.15 -9.53
CA ASN A 107 -3.85 19.13 -8.44
C ASN A 107 -4.19 18.44 -7.10
N CYS A 108 -5.04 17.41 -7.12
CA CYS A 108 -5.28 16.57 -5.94
C CYS A 108 -4.00 15.90 -5.44
N THR A 109 -3.17 15.36 -6.35
CA THR A 109 -1.90 14.71 -6.00
C THR A 109 -0.89 15.71 -5.42
N LEU A 110 -0.72 16.88 -6.04
CA LEU A 110 0.12 17.96 -5.54
C LEU A 110 -0.25 18.32 -4.10
N ARG A 111 -1.55 18.55 -3.84
CA ARG A 111 -2.05 18.88 -2.50
C ARG A 111 -1.92 17.72 -1.51
N ASN A 112 -2.26 16.50 -1.92
CA ASN A 112 -2.24 15.34 -1.05
C ASN A 112 -0.81 15.02 -0.61
N TRP A 113 0.15 14.92 -1.53
CA TRP A 113 1.51 14.55 -1.11
C TRP A 113 2.19 15.66 -0.32
N SER A 114 1.91 16.94 -0.60
CA SER A 114 2.46 18.05 0.20
C SER A 114 2.15 17.96 1.70
N SER A 115 1.12 17.22 2.10
CA SER A 115 0.83 16.96 3.51
C SER A 115 1.89 16.09 4.23
N PHE A 116 2.76 15.40 3.48
CA PHE A 116 3.86 14.61 4.03
C PHE A 116 5.13 15.44 4.30
N ILE A 117 5.19 16.70 3.85
CA ILE A 117 6.32 17.59 4.13
C ILE A 117 6.35 17.92 5.65
N PRO A 118 7.52 17.88 6.32
CA PRO A 118 8.87 17.70 5.79
C PRO A 118 9.40 16.26 5.82
N LYS A 119 8.58 15.27 6.20
CA LYS A 119 9.00 13.87 6.34
C LYS A 119 9.33 13.20 5.00
N VAL A 120 8.85 13.75 3.89
CA VAL A 120 9.04 13.25 2.53
C VAL A 120 9.53 14.36 1.62
N ASN A 121 10.60 14.09 0.86
CA ASN A 121 11.00 14.93 -0.26
C ASN A 121 10.10 14.63 -1.46
N LEU A 122 9.44 15.64 -2.01
CA LEU A 122 8.55 15.49 -3.17
C LEU A 122 9.23 16.06 -4.41
N VAL A 123 9.25 15.28 -5.50
CA VAL A 123 9.95 15.66 -6.72
C VAL A 123 9.07 15.45 -7.95
N LEU A 124 8.90 16.50 -8.74
CA LEU A 124 8.32 16.41 -10.07
C LEU A 124 9.43 16.42 -11.13
N PHE A 125 9.49 15.38 -11.95
CA PHE A 125 10.28 15.41 -13.18
C PHE A 125 9.46 16.07 -14.28
N THR A 126 9.92 17.21 -14.81
CA THR A 126 9.26 17.89 -15.93
C THR A 126 10.19 18.90 -16.62
N ASN A 127 10.04 19.03 -17.94
CA ASN A 127 10.64 20.11 -18.72
C ASN A 127 9.64 21.25 -19.01
N ASN A 128 8.40 21.15 -18.51
CA ASN A 128 7.36 22.15 -18.74
C ASN A 128 7.43 23.28 -17.69
N SER A 129 7.55 24.53 -18.15
CA SER A 129 7.67 25.70 -17.28
C SER A 129 6.45 25.95 -16.38
N ASN A 130 5.24 25.65 -16.86
CA ASN A 130 4.03 25.85 -16.07
C ASN A 130 3.92 24.81 -14.95
N LEU A 131 4.15 23.54 -15.27
CA LEU A 131 4.18 22.47 -14.26
C LEU A 131 5.27 22.69 -13.22
N LYS A 132 6.45 23.18 -13.66
CA LYS A 132 7.53 23.58 -12.74
C LYS A 132 7.05 24.63 -11.75
N LYS A 133 6.41 25.70 -12.24
CA LYS A 133 5.90 26.77 -11.38
C LYS A 133 4.85 26.25 -10.40
N GLU A 134 3.93 25.42 -10.86
CA GLU A 134 2.86 24.84 -10.04
C GLU A 134 3.42 23.94 -8.93
N ALA A 135 4.32 23.01 -9.26
CA ALA A 135 4.94 22.11 -8.28
C ALA A 135 5.72 22.88 -7.20
N LEU A 136 6.49 23.91 -7.60
CA LEU A 136 7.22 24.77 -6.66
C LEU A 136 6.28 25.51 -5.68
N GLN A 137 5.08 25.92 -6.11
CA GLN A 137 4.10 26.56 -5.23
C GLN A 137 3.59 25.63 -4.12
N TYR A 138 3.60 24.32 -4.37
CA TYR A 138 3.23 23.30 -3.39
C TYR A 138 4.41 22.80 -2.54
N GLY A 139 5.60 23.39 -2.71
CA GLY A 139 6.82 23.02 -1.98
C GLY A 139 7.55 21.81 -2.56
N TRP A 140 7.23 21.38 -3.78
CA TRP A 140 7.92 20.27 -4.43
C TRP A 140 9.21 20.74 -5.08
N SER A 141 10.23 19.88 -5.07
CA SER A 141 11.40 20.04 -5.92
C SER A 141 11.06 19.69 -7.37
N VAL A 142 11.77 20.30 -8.32
CA VAL A 142 11.58 20.03 -9.75
C VAL A 142 12.91 19.68 -10.40
N LEU A 143 12.95 18.54 -11.09
CA LEU A 143 14.12 18.08 -11.84
C LEU A 143 13.77 17.94 -13.34
N PRO A 144 14.72 18.18 -14.25
CA PRO A 144 14.45 18.05 -15.68
C PRO A 144 14.41 16.57 -16.11
N ILE A 145 13.64 16.30 -17.16
CA ILE A 145 13.67 15.01 -17.86
C ILE A 145 14.81 15.06 -18.89
N ILE A 146 15.96 14.48 -18.54
CA ILE A 146 17.14 14.42 -19.41
C ILE A 146 17.06 13.19 -20.32
N HIS A 147 16.80 12.01 -19.74
CA HIS A 147 16.78 10.74 -20.46
C HIS A 147 15.36 10.30 -20.79
N HIS A 148 15.08 10.16 -22.09
CA HIS A 148 13.76 9.80 -22.59
C HIS A 148 13.87 9.05 -23.93
N VAL A 149 12.79 8.35 -24.29
CA VAL A 149 12.59 7.78 -25.63
C VAL A 149 11.35 8.42 -26.22
N GLU A 150 11.51 9.16 -27.31
CA GLU A 150 10.43 9.91 -27.97
C GLU A 150 9.61 10.78 -26.99
N GLY A 151 10.31 11.47 -26.09
CA GLY A 151 9.71 12.31 -25.05
C GLY A 151 9.20 11.57 -23.80
N VAL A 152 9.15 10.22 -23.80
CA VAL A 152 8.71 9.46 -22.62
C VAL A 152 9.90 9.21 -21.67
N PRO A 153 9.83 9.61 -20.39
CA PRO A 153 10.93 9.47 -19.44
C PRO A 153 11.36 8.02 -19.21
N VAL A 154 12.65 7.81 -19.00
CA VAL A 154 13.21 6.52 -18.62
C VAL A 154 13.29 6.41 -17.09
N LEU A 155 12.67 5.37 -16.53
CA LEU A 155 12.47 5.22 -15.09
C LEU A 155 13.79 5.14 -14.30
N LYS A 156 14.75 4.33 -14.77
CA LYS A 156 16.00 4.10 -14.04
C LYS A 156 16.78 5.39 -13.81
N HIS A 157 16.78 6.29 -14.79
CA HIS A 157 17.51 7.55 -14.72
C HIS A 157 16.88 8.53 -13.73
N MET A 158 15.54 8.51 -13.59
CA MET A 158 14.88 9.29 -12.54
C MET A 158 15.27 8.78 -11.15
N PHE A 159 15.28 7.46 -10.93
CA PHE A 159 15.76 6.86 -9.67
C PHE A 159 17.21 7.23 -9.37
N GLN A 160 18.12 7.07 -10.34
CA GLN A 160 19.53 7.43 -10.19
C GLN A 160 19.70 8.91 -9.80
N THR A 161 18.94 9.80 -10.45
CA THR A 161 19.01 11.24 -10.18
C THR A 161 18.51 11.57 -8.77
N VAL A 162 17.39 11.00 -8.31
CA VAL A 162 16.92 11.29 -6.94
C VAL A 162 17.83 10.69 -5.88
N ILE A 163 18.39 9.49 -6.11
CA ILE A 163 19.33 8.84 -5.20
C ILE A 163 20.61 9.67 -5.04
N SER A 164 21.11 10.29 -6.12
CA SER A 164 22.30 11.15 -6.04
C SER A 164 22.03 12.55 -5.48
N THR A 165 20.77 13.01 -5.49
CA THR A 165 20.41 14.41 -5.15
C THR A 165 19.87 14.55 -3.74
N PHE A 166 19.11 13.57 -3.25
CA PHE A 166 18.43 13.64 -1.96
C PHE A 166 18.97 12.58 -1.01
N ASN A 167 19.11 12.94 0.28
CA ASN A 167 19.40 12.00 1.34
C ASN A 167 18.09 11.54 1.99
N SER A 168 17.69 10.28 1.74
CA SER A 168 16.48 9.69 2.33
C SER A 168 16.66 8.20 2.56
N THR A 169 15.92 7.64 3.52
CA THR A 169 15.91 6.20 3.80
C THR A 169 15.44 5.39 2.58
N TYR A 170 14.37 5.87 1.93
CA TYR A 170 13.78 5.27 0.75
C TYR A 170 13.65 6.25 -0.42
N TYR A 171 13.55 5.69 -1.63
CA TYR A 171 13.31 6.40 -2.87
C TYR A 171 12.18 5.70 -3.61
N GLY A 172 11.17 6.45 -4.04
CA GLY A 172 9.97 5.87 -4.63
C GLY A 172 9.48 6.59 -5.86
N PHE A 173 9.08 5.82 -6.87
CA PHE A 173 8.28 6.29 -7.99
C PHE A 173 6.82 5.93 -7.74
N SER A 174 5.90 6.84 -8.06
CA SER A 174 4.48 6.53 -8.16
C SER A 174 3.85 7.23 -9.35
N ASN A 175 2.86 6.61 -9.98
CA ASN A 175 2.02 7.28 -10.97
C ASN A 175 1.34 8.52 -10.33
N SER A 176 1.15 9.56 -11.15
CA SER A 176 0.70 10.89 -10.71
C SER A 176 -0.77 10.97 -10.33
N ASP A 177 -1.52 9.89 -10.52
CA ASP A 177 -2.93 9.75 -10.19
C ASP A 177 -3.18 8.89 -8.94
N ILE A 178 -2.12 8.55 -8.20
CA ILE A 178 -2.17 7.84 -6.92
C ILE A 178 -2.10 8.82 -5.75
N LEU A 179 -3.07 8.74 -4.85
CA LEU A 179 -3.06 9.40 -3.54
C LEU A 179 -2.60 8.40 -2.47
N PHE A 180 -1.79 8.87 -1.54
CA PHE A 180 -1.40 8.11 -0.35
C PHE A 180 -1.97 8.78 0.90
N ILE A 181 -2.03 8.02 1.98
CA ILE A 181 -2.41 8.53 3.31
C ILE A 181 -1.33 8.16 4.34
N ASP A 182 -1.54 8.60 5.58
CA ASP A 182 -0.67 8.38 6.75
C ASP A 182 -0.02 6.99 6.84
N ASN A 183 -0.78 5.94 6.54
CA ASN A 183 -0.31 4.55 6.65
C ASN A 183 0.87 4.18 5.72
N LEU A 184 1.21 5.02 4.73
CA LEU A 184 2.46 4.92 3.98
C LEU A 184 3.67 5.06 4.90
N LEU A 185 3.72 6.11 5.72
CA LEU A 185 4.87 6.37 6.59
C LEU A 185 4.99 5.32 7.69
N ASP A 186 3.88 4.92 8.30
CA ASP A 186 3.86 3.88 9.34
C ASP A 186 4.39 2.54 8.81
N SER A 187 4.04 2.20 7.57
CA SER A 187 4.54 1.00 6.88
C SER A 187 6.04 1.11 6.61
N LEU A 188 6.53 2.26 6.13
CA LEU A 188 7.96 2.48 5.85
C LEU A 188 8.81 2.44 7.12
N HIS A 189 8.33 3.04 8.22
CA HIS A 189 9.02 2.99 9.51
C HIS A 189 9.11 1.57 10.06
N THR A 190 8.02 0.80 9.96
CA THR A 190 7.99 -0.61 10.36
C THR A 190 8.99 -1.44 9.56
N VAL A 191 8.96 -1.30 8.23
CA VAL A 191 9.91 -2.02 7.36
C VAL A 191 11.34 -1.59 7.66
N ASN A 192 11.62 -0.29 7.88
CA ASN A 192 12.97 0.17 8.19
C ASN A 192 13.49 -0.42 9.50
N ARG A 193 12.64 -0.53 10.52
CA ARG A 193 12.98 -1.13 11.81
C ARG A 193 13.38 -2.60 11.67
N GLU A 194 12.64 -3.38 10.87
CA GLU A 194 12.85 -4.82 10.73
C GLU A 194 13.91 -5.21 9.70
N TYR A 195 14.05 -4.41 8.64
CA TYR A 195 14.91 -4.69 7.48
C TYR A 195 15.98 -3.62 7.27
N LYS A 196 16.41 -2.99 8.37
CA LYS A 196 17.55 -2.06 8.38
C LYS A 196 18.73 -2.73 7.67
N ASP A 197 19.41 -1.97 6.82
CA ASP A 197 20.57 -2.44 6.07
C ASP A 197 20.29 -3.59 5.07
N LYS A 198 19.02 -3.88 4.72
CA LYS A 198 18.65 -4.79 3.62
C LYS A 198 18.28 -4.03 2.34
N ASN A 199 18.49 -4.66 1.18
CA ASN A 199 18.04 -4.10 -0.10
C ASN A 199 16.56 -4.42 -0.24
N VAL A 200 15.72 -3.46 0.11
CA VAL A 200 14.27 -3.62 0.13
C VAL A 200 13.65 -3.07 -1.15
N PHE A 201 12.68 -3.79 -1.68
CA PHE A 201 11.79 -3.37 -2.76
C PHE A 201 10.34 -3.50 -2.29
N LEU A 202 9.63 -2.39 -2.20
CA LEU A 202 8.24 -2.34 -1.76
C LEU A 202 7.34 -1.97 -2.92
N THR A 203 6.22 -2.65 -3.01
CA THR A 203 5.15 -2.34 -3.96
C THR A 203 3.83 -2.87 -3.41
N GLY A 204 2.73 -2.56 -4.09
CA GLY A 204 1.42 -3.05 -3.72
C GLY A 204 0.37 -2.73 -4.77
N ARG A 205 -0.85 -3.19 -4.52
CA ARG A 205 -2.02 -2.92 -5.37
C ARG A 205 -2.61 -1.56 -5.00
N ARG A 206 -3.10 -0.87 -6.02
CA ARG A 206 -3.95 0.32 -5.85
C ARG A 206 -5.41 -0.05 -5.60
N THR A 207 -6.14 0.85 -4.95
CA THR A 207 -7.60 0.85 -4.86
C THR A 207 -8.13 1.91 -5.81
N ASN A 208 -8.88 1.50 -6.84
CA ASN A 208 -9.51 2.42 -7.77
C ASN A 208 -10.73 3.07 -7.11
N ILE A 209 -10.78 4.39 -7.11
CA ILE A 209 -11.92 5.13 -6.58
C ILE A 209 -12.52 5.98 -7.71
N PRO A 210 -13.76 5.66 -8.15
CA PRO A 210 -14.45 6.46 -9.14
C PRO A 210 -14.91 7.79 -8.54
N HIS A 211 -14.83 8.86 -9.34
CA HIS A 211 -15.43 10.16 -9.04
C HIS A 211 -15.04 10.77 -7.68
N LEU A 212 -13.74 10.75 -7.33
CA LEU A 212 -13.24 11.50 -6.17
C LEU A 212 -13.48 13.01 -6.35
N SER A 213 -14.07 13.62 -5.32
CA SER A 213 -14.32 15.07 -5.28
C SER A 213 -13.25 15.82 -4.50
N LEU A 214 -13.15 17.15 -4.70
CA LEU A 214 -12.22 18.00 -3.93
C LEU A 214 -12.44 17.90 -2.42
N LYS A 215 -13.68 17.74 -1.96
CA LYS A 215 -14.03 17.61 -0.54
C LYS A 215 -13.51 16.30 0.06
N GLU A 216 -13.41 15.26 -0.75
CA GLU A 216 -12.95 13.95 -0.28
C GLU A 216 -11.44 13.87 -0.19
N VAL A 217 -10.70 14.59 -1.03
CA VAL A 217 -9.22 14.58 -1.02
C VAL A 217 -8.59 15.54 0.00
N VAL A 218 -9.40 16.28 0.78
CA VAL A 218 -8.87 17.26 1.75
C VAL A 218 -8.25 16.64 3.00
N SER A 219 -8.60 15.41 3.36
CA SER A 219 -8.09 14.72 4.54
C SER A 219 -7.91 13.24 4.28
N TYR A 220 -6.99 12.61 5.02
CA TYR A 220 -6.78 11.17 4.96
C TYR A 220 -8.03 10.38 5.33
N ASP A 221 -8.78 10.83 6.33
CA ASP A 221 -10.03 10.17 6.76
C ASP A 221 -11.10 10.18 5.67
N ASN A 222 -11.22 11.29 4.93
CA ASN A 222 -12.18 11.38 3.84
C ASN A 222 -11.77 10.47 2.66
N ILE A 223 -10.48 10.41 2.34
CA ILE A 223 -9.94 9.48 1.32
C ILE A 223 -10.18 8.03 1.76
N ARG A 224 -9.91 7.71 3.03
CA ARG A 224 -10.12 6.37 3.61
C ARG A 224 -11.59 5.98 3.57
N LYS A 225 -12.49 6.89 3.92
CA LYS A 225 -13.94 6.71 3.83
C LYS A 225 -14.38 6.46 2.38
N ALA A 226 -13.94 7.29 1.43
CA ALA A 226 -14.24 7.12 0.03
C ALA A 226 -13.76 5.76 -0.52
N ALA A 227 -12.56 5.34 -0.16
CA ALA A 227 -12.01 4.03 -0.51
C ALA A 227 -12.85 2.88 0.06
N SER A 228 -13.31 3.02 1.32
CA SER A 228 -14.13 1.99 1.96
C SER A 228 -15.55 1.90 1.40
N GLU A 229 -16.14 3.03 0.99
CA GLU A 229 -17.52 3.08 0.51
C GLU A 229 -17.67 2.59 -0.93
N ARG A 230 -16.68 2.87 -1.78
CA ARG A 230 -16.79 2.62 -3.23
C ARG A 230 -15.47 2.26 -3.93
N GLY A 231 -14.40 2.06 -3.18
CA GLY A 231 -13.11 1.66 -3.75
C GLY A 231 -13.09 0.20 -4.15
N GLU A 232 -12.38 -0.11 -5.24
CA GLU A 232 -12.15 -1.49 -5.68
C GLU A 232 -10.64 -1.77 -5.74
N LEU A 233 -10.17 -2.76 -4.99
CA LEU A 233 -8.78 -3.18 -5.00
C LEU A 233 -8.43 -3.78 -6.37
N PHE A 234 -7.56 -3.12 -7.12
CA PHE A 234 -7.31 -3.44 -8.53
C PHE A 234 -6.46 -4.69 -8.72
N VAL A 235 -6.34 -5.20 -9.94
CA VAL A 235 -5.74 -6.52 -10.22
C VAL A 235 -4.27 -6.64 -9.76
N VAL A 236 -3.82 -7.87 -9.51
CA VAL A 236 -2.48 -8.18 -8.96
C VAL A 236 -1.31 -7.88 -9.88
N ALA A 237 -1.59 -7.52 -11.14
CA ALA A 237 -0.60 -7.27 -12.19
C ALA A 237 -0.48 -5.77 -12.53
N SER A 238 -0.98 -4.90 -11.65
CA SER A 238 -0.94 -3.45 -11.86
C SER A 238 -0.29 -2.81 -10.65
N GLU A 239 1.01 -2.57 -10.78
CA GLU A 239 1.82 -1.87 -9.79
C GLU A 239 2.03 -0.43 -10.26
N ASP A 240 1.46 0.52 -9.51
CA ASP A 240 1.54 1.95 -9.83
C ASP A 240 2.61 2.68 -9.01
N TYR A 241 3.28 1.98 -8.11
CA TYR A 241 4.34 2.53 -7.29
C TYR A 241 5.40 1.49 -6.91
N PHE A 242 6.63 1.96 -6.77
CA PHE A 242 7.80 1.17 -6.37
C PHE A 242 8.62 2.00 -5.42
N ILE A 243 8.96 1.45 -4.26
CA ILE A 243 9.79 2.11 -3.25
C ILE A 243 11.00 1.22 -2.97
N THR A 244 12.19 1.78 -3.05
CA THR A 244 13.45 1.04 -2.91
C THR A 244 14.40 1.77 -1.98
N THR A 245 15.33 1.04 -1.38
CA THR A 245 16.52 1.66 -0.77
C THR A 245 17.49 2.13 -1.86
N SER A 246 18.39 3.06 -1.54
CA SER A 246 19.46 3.51 -2.46
C SER A 246 20.35 2.37 -3.00
N ARG A 247 20.36 1.21 -2.34
CA ARG A 247 21.14 0.03 -2.71
C ARG A 247 20.49 -0.88 -3.75
N PHE A 248 19.26 -0.60 -4.19
CA PHE A 248 18.66 -1.34 -5.31
C PHE A 248 19.42 -1.03 -6.62
N PRO A 249 19.73 -2.04 -7.47
CA PRO A 249 20.71 -1.90 -8.55
C PRO A 249 20.12 -1.23 -9.80
N TRP A 250 19.67 0.03 -9.68
CA TRP A 250 19.05 0.78 -10.78
C TRP A 250 19.96 0.91 -12.01
N ASN A 251 21.28 0.80 -11.85
CA ASN A 251 22.25 0.76 -12.95
C ASN A 251 22.15 -0.49 -13.85
N THR A 252 21.60 -1.60 -13.32
CA THR A 252 21.43 -2.86 -14.08
C THR A 252 20.06 -2.96 -14.76
N ILE A 253 19.13 -2.08 -14.39
CA ILE A 253 17.77 -2.09 -14.93
C ILE A 253 17.79 -1.59 -16.38
N PRO A 254 17.07 -2.24 -17.32
CA PRO A 254 16.93 -1.73 -18.69
C PRO A 254 16.30 -0.33 -18.75
N ASP A 255 16.45 0.35 -19.88
CA ASP A 255 15.86 1.67 -20.14
C ASP A 255 14.35 1.62 -20.36
N PHE A 256 13.60 1.19 -19.35
CA PHE A 256 12.15 1.17 -19.39
C PHE A 256 11.57 2.57 -19.43
N VAL A 257 10.66 2.76 -20.36
CA VAL A 257 9.83 3.97 -20.42
C VAL A 257 8.61 3.78 -19.55
N ILE A 258 8.30 4.80 -18.76
CA ILE A 258 7.14 4.81 -17.86
C ILE A 258 5.82 4.93 -18.63
N GLY A 259 4.71 4.56 -17.99
CA GLY A 259 3.38 4.67 -18.60
C GLY A 259 3.18 3.77 -19.82
N ARG A 260 4.02 2.74 -19.99
CA ARG A 260 3.87 1.66 -20.98
C ARG A 260 3.85 0.32 -20.26
N PRO A 261 3.23 -0.73 -20.82
CA PRO A 261 3.20 -2.04 -20.18
C PRO A 261 4.58 -2.65 -19.90
N ALA A 262 4.60 -3.73 -19.13
CA ALA A 262 5.71 -4.66 -18.87
C ALA A 262 6.77 -4.24 -17.85
N TYR A 263 7.11 -2.96 -17.69
CA TYR A 263 8.18 -2.57 -16.76
C TYR A 263 7.82 -2.83 -15.30
N ASP A 264 6.54 -2.67 -14.94
CA ASP A 264 5.97 -2.80 -13.61
C ASP A 264 6.15 -4.22 -13.07
N ASN A 265 5.53 -5.21 -13.71
CA ASN A 265 5.66 -6.60 -13.31
C ASN A 265 7.13 -7.07 -13.48
N TRP A 266 7.84 -6.60 -14.52
CA TRP A 266 9.22 -7.03 -14.71
C TRP A 266 10.13 -6.59 -13.56
N LEU A 267 9.99 -5.36 -13.05
CA LEU A 267 10.78 -4.89 -11.91
C LEU A 267 10.59 -5.74 -10.66
N VAL A 268 9.33 -6.08 -10.35
CA VAL A 268 9.01 -6.94 -9.20
C VAL A 268 9.58 -8.35 -9.41
N GLY A 269 9.42 -8.91 -10.60
CA GLY A 269 9.97 -10.23 -10.96
C GLY A 269 11.49 -10.26 -10.84
N PHE A 270 12.18 -9.24 -11.37
CA PHE A 270 13.62 -9.07 -11.27
C PHE A 270 14.06 -9.03 -9.80
N ALA A 271 13.44 -8.15 -9.00
CA ALA A 271 13.78 -8.00 -7.59
C ALA A 271 13.63 -9.32 -6.82
N ARG A 272 12.50 -10.03 -7.03
CA ARG A 272 12.26 -11.31 -6.37
C ARG A 272 13.26 -12.38 -6.78
N CYS A 273 13.45 -12.54 -8.09
CA CYS A 273 14.27 -13.63 -8.63
C CYS A 273 15.78 -13.42 -8.48
N HIS A 274 16.19 -12.21 -8.09
CA HIS A 274 17.57 -11.88 -7.71
C HIS A 274 17.73 -11.71 -6.18
N PHE A 275 16.83 -12.32 -5.39
CA PHE A 275 16.92 -12.42 -3.93
C PHE A 275 16.93 -11.08 -3.16
N TYR A 276 16.33 -10.03 -3.72
CA TYR A 276 16.05 -8.80 -2.97
C TYR A 276 14.90 -9.02 -1.99
N THR A 277 14.85 -8.23 -0.91
CA THR A 277 13.73 -8.30 0.05
C THR A 277 12.53 -7.59 -0.57
N VAL A 278 11.67 -8.35 -1.25
CA VAL A 278 10.44 -7.82 -1.84
C VAL A 278 9.27 -7.98 -0.87
N ILE A 279 8.58 -6.89 -0.55
CA ILE A 279 7.46 -6.89 0.39
C ILE A 279 6.24 -6.28 -0.29
N ASP A 280 5.15 -7.06 -0.33
CA ASP A 280 3.82 -6.56 -0.70
C ASP A 280 3.24 -5.74 0.46
N ILE A 281 3.09 -4.43 0.26
CA ILE A 281 2.56 -3.51 1.27
C ILE A 281 1.06 -3.19 1.10
N THR A 282 0.36 -3.91 0.22
CA THR A 282 -1.06 -3.67 -0.13
C THR A 282 -1.97 -3.62 1.10
N SER A 283 -1.73 -4.47 2.10
CA SER A 283 -2.62 -4.59 3.26
C SER A 283 -2.49 -3.43 4.25
N THR A 284 -1.41 -2.66 4.21
CA THR A 284 -1.15 -1.57 5.17
C THR A 284 -0.97 -0.21 4.52
N VAL A 285 -0.71 -0.14 3.21
CA VAL A 285 -0.65 1.13 2.46
C VAL A 285 -1.88 1.25 1.57
N LEU A 286 -2.65 2.31 1.79
CA LEU A 286 -3.79 2.62 0.94
C LEU A 286 -3.33 3.56 -0.19
N ALA A 287 -3.06 2.96 -1.36
CA ALA A 287 -2.77 3.67 -2.60
C ALA A 287 -4.08 3.89 -3.39
N CYS A 288 -4.64 5.09 -3.32
CA CYS A 288 -5.92 5.43 -3.94
C CYS A 288 -5.71 5.97 -5.36
N HIS A 289 -6.17 5.23 -6.37
CA HIS A 289 -6.12 5.66 -7.75
C HIS A 289 -7.37 6.47 -8.13
N GLN A 290 -7.13 7.70 -8.57
CA GLN A 290 -8.15 8.64 -9.00
C GLN A 290 -8.68 8.27 -10.38
N THR A 291 -9.75 7.48 -10.44
CA THR A 291 -10.25 6.96 -11.73
C THR A 291 -10.86 8.09 -12.56
N THR A 292 -10.27 8.35 -13.73
CA THR A 292 -10.76 9.33 -14.71
C THR A 292 -11.61 8.67 -15.81
N LYS A 293 -12.13 9.48 -16.75
CA LYS A 293 -12.82 9.00 -17.95
C LYS A 293 -11.95 8.08 -18.83
N ALA A 294 -10.62 8.20 -18.77
CA ALA A 294 -9.70 7.34 -19.50
C ALA A 294 -9.75 5.87 -19.00
N GLY A 295 -10.20 5.67 -17.77
CA GLY A 295 -10.38 4.38 -17.12
C GLY A 295 -9.08 3.76 -16.59
N ASN A 296 -9.19 2.58 -15.98
CA ASN A 296 -8.13 1.98 -15.15
C ASN A 296 -7.00 1.26 -15.92
N LYS A 297 -6.98 1.36 -17.24
CA LYS A 297 -5.99 0.69 -18.13
C LYS A 297 -5.42 1.66 -19.17
N GLU A 298 -5.31 2.93 -18.83
CA GLU A 298 -4.86 3.98 -19.76
C GLU A 298 -3.47 3.72 -20.33
N GLY A 299 -2.54 3.21 -19.52
CA GLY A 299 -1.19 2.84 -19.97
C GLY A 299 -1.17 1.83 -21.14
N SER A 300 -2.20 0.98 -21.25
CA SER A 300 -2.36 0.02 -22.35
C SER A 300 -3.04 0.60 -23.60
N LYS A 301 -3.56 1.83 -23.52
CA LYS A 301 -4.29 2.50 -24.60
C LYS A 301 -3.43 3.52 -25.37
N HIS A 302 -2.19 3.76 -24.95
CA HIS A 302 -1.28 4.61 -25.71
C HIS A 302 -1.05 4.01 -27.10
N LYS A 303 -0.97 4.89 -28.11
CA LYS A 303 -0.73 4.50 -29.52
C LYS A 303 0.76 4.38 -29.85
N THR A 304 1.63 5.02 -29.08
CA THR A 304 3.08 5.02 -29.27
C THR A 304 3.76 4.19 -28.20
N LEU A 305 4.87 3.52 -28.54
CA LEU A 305 5.74 2.78 -27.61
C LEU A 305 5.05 1.68 -26.77
N THR A 306 3.85 1.21 -27.14
CA THR A 306 3.06 0.24 -26.36
C THR A 306 3.79 -1.09 -26.14
N SER A 307 4.60 -1.52 -27.10
CA SER A 307 5.42 -2.73 -27.02
C SER A 307 6.89 -2.46 -26.73
N TYR A 308 7.29 -1.19 -26.53
CA TYR A 308 8.70 -0.81 -26.43
C TYR A 308 9.43 -1.59 -25.32
N ASN A 309 8.88 -1.59 -24.09
CA ASN A 309 9.49 -2.28 -22.96
C ASN A 309 9.62 -3.78 -23.20
N HIS A 310 8.59 -4.42 -23.78
CA HIS A 310 8.63 -5.84 -24.14
C HIS A 310 9.69 -6.12 -25.22
N ALA A 311 9.72 -5.32 -26.29
CA ALA A 311 10.70 -5.46 -27.36
C ALA A 311 12.14 -5.26 -26.86
N LEU A 312 12.34 -4.33 -25.91
CA LEU A 312 13.63 -4.12 -25.24
C LEU A 312 14.06 -5.38 -24.48
N LEU A 313 13.17 -6.00 -23.71
CA LEU A 313 13.46 -7.24 -22.99
C LEU A 313 13.84 -8.39 -23.92
N VAL A 314 13.07 -8.60 -24.99
CA VAL A 314 13.34 -9.63 -26.00
C VAL A 314 14.70 -9.39 -26.66
N LYS A 315 14.99 -8.13 -27.04
CA LYS A 315 16.29 -7.74 -27.64
C LYS A 315 17.46 -8.02 -26.71
N LEU A 316 17.28 -7.84 -25.40
CA LEU A 316 18.31 -8.07 -24.38
C LEU A 316 18.40 -9.55 -23.94
N GLY A 317 17.53 -10.44 -24.45
CA GLY A 317 17.48 -11.84 -24.03
C GLY A 317 17.04 -12.03 -22.57
N LEU A 318 16.30 -11.07 -22.01
CA LEU A 318 15.85 -11.08 -20.62
C LEU A 318 14.50 -11.78 -20.47
N SER A 319 14.21 -12.28 -19.27
CA SER A 319 12.93 -12.92 -18.94
C SER A 319 11.74 -12.03 -19.30
N THR A 320 10.74 -12.62 -19.94
CA THR A 320 9.42 -12.01 -20.17
C THR A 320 8.33 -12.71 -19.36
N ASN A 321 8.69 -13.45 -18.30
CA ASN A 321 7.72 -14.04 -17.37
C ASN A 321 7.22 -12.98 -16.38
N TYR A 322 6.26 -12.17 -16.83
CA TYR A 322 5.63 -11.12 -16.02
C TYR A 322 4.88 -11.65 -14.79
N GLY A 323 4.39 -12.91 -14.86
CA GLY A 323 3.70 -13.53 -13.74
C GLY A 323 4.55 -13.63 -12.47
N ALA A 324 5.88 -13.71 -12.61
CA ALA A 324 6.81 -13.72 -11.47
C ALA A 324 6.78 -12.43 -10.66
N GLY A 325 6.28 -11.34 -11.26
CA GLY A 325 6.23 -10.02 -10.67
C GLY A 325 4.88 -9.56 -10.18
N PHE A 326 3.84 -10.41 -10.20
CA PHE A 326 2.55 -9.99 -9.62
C PHE A 326 2.70 -9.74 -8.12
N VAL A 327 1.97 -8.76 -7.58
CA VAL A 327 2.01 -8.33 -6.17
C VAL A 327 1.72 -9.45 -5.15
N ILE A 328 1.15 -10.56 -5.59
CA ILE A 328 0.89 -11.73 -4.73
C ILE A 328 2.07 -12.72 -4.65
N CYS A 329 3.09 -12.54 -5.49
CA CYS A 329 4.28 -13.38 -5.55
C CYS A 329 5.39 -13.02 -4.55
N PRO A 330 5.58 -11.77 -4.07
CA PRO A 330 6.52 -11.45 -3.01
C PRO A 330 6.39 -12.38 -1.80
N GLU A 331 7.52 -12.86 -1.32
CA GLU A 331 7.68 -13.79 -0.20
C GLU A 331 7.18 -13.17 1.09
N LYS A 332 7.19 -11.84 1.18
CA LYS A 332 6.78 -11.08 2.35
C LYS A 332 5.60 -10.17 2.07
N LYS A 333 4.80 -9.89 3.10
CA LYS A 333 3.75 -8.87 3.06
C LYS A 333 3.60 -8.17 4.40
N THR A 334 3.18 -6.91 4.38
CA THR A 334 2.74 -6.25 5.62
C THR A 334 1.33 -6.70 6.00
N TYR A 335 1.00 -6.58 7.29
CA TYR A 335 -0.36 -6.76 7.79
C TYR A 335 -0.55 -5.97 9.10
N TYR A 336 -1.81 -5.74 9.47
CA TYR A 336 -2.15 -5.24 10.79
C TYR A 336 -2.33 -6.42 11.75
N ASN A 337 -1.60 -6.42 12.85
CA ASN A 337 -1.80 -7.38 13.93
C ASN A 337 -3.08 -7.03 14.75
N LEU A 338 -3.40 -7.82 15.77
CA LEU A 338 -4.59 -7.59 16.61
C LEU A 338 -4.54 -6.29 17.41
N CYS A 339 -3.36 -5.69 17.58
CA CYS A 339 -3.18 -4.40 18.22
C CYS A 339 -3.35 -3.21 17.25
N GLY A 340 -3.49 -3.48 15.95
CA GLY A 340 -3.49 -2.45 14.92
C GLY A 340 -2.08 -1.96 14.57
N ASP A 341 -1.03 -2.61 15.06
CA ASP A 341 0.34 -2.33 14.63
C ASP A 341 0.62 -3.00 13.29
N ILE A 342 1.48 -2.37 12.50
CA ILE A 342 1.98 -2.95 11.24
C ILE A 342 3.15 -3.87 11.57
N GLU A 343 3.14 -5.07 10.97
CA GLU A 343 4.22 -6.05 11.04
C GLU A 343 4.48 -6.67 9.67
N VAL A 344 5.64 -7.30 9.48
CA VAL A 344 5.97 -8.04 8.26
C VAL A 344 5.82 -9.55 8.45
N MET A 345 4.92 -10.07 7.63
CA MET A 345 4.63 -11.43 7.21
C MET A 345 5.60 -12.21 6.33
N ASP A 346 5.97 -13.45 6.63
CA ASP A 346 6.33 -14.42 5.57
C ASP A 346 5.06 -15.07 4.99
N ARG A 347 5.01 -15.21 3.66
CA ARG A 347 3.99 -16.00 2.96
C ARG A 347 4.38 -17.48 2.97
N PRO A 348 3.42 -18.41 3.15
CA PRO A 348 3.72 -19.84 3.06
C PRO A 348 4.28 -20.20 1.68
N ILE A 349 5.47 -20.80 1.64
CA ILE A 349 6.18 -21.15 0.39
C ILE A 349 5.32 -22.02 -0.55
N ASN A 350 4.51 -22.92 0.02
CA ASN A 350 3.64 -23.82 -0.76
C ASN A 350 2.39 -23.13 -1.35
N SER A 351 2.21 -21.82 -1.12
CA SER A 351 1.05 -21.07 -1.59
C SER A 351 1.26 -20.37 -2.93
N PHE A 352 2.48 -20.36 -3.47
CA PHE A 352 2.77 -19.60 -4.67
C PHE A 352 2.28 -20.29 -5.95
N PRO A 353 1.47 -19.60 -6.78
CA PRO A 353 1.12 -20.07 -8.10
C PRO A 353 2.34 -20.33 -8.99
N LYS A 354 2.22 -21.26 -9.95
CA LYS A 354 3.32 -21.63 -10.85
C LYS A 354 3.94 -20.43 -11.60
N TYR A 355 3.12 -19.43 -11.93
CA TYR A 355 3.60 -18.23 -12.61
C TYR A 355 4.53 -17.37 -11.76
N CYS A 356 4.53 -17.51 -10.42
CA CYS A 356 5.46 -16.83 -9.54
C CYS A 356 6.91 -17.36 -9.63
N SER A 357 7.15 -18.41 -10.42
CA SER A 357 8.43 -19.11 -10.50
C SER A 357 9.56 -18.27 -11.13
N CYS A 358 10.73 -18.32 -10.50
CA CYS A 358 11.96 -17.69 -10.97
C CYS A 358 12.79 -18.56 -11.93
N LYS A 359 12.28 -19.70 -12.41
CA LYS A 359 13.05 -20.62 -13.28
C LYS A 359 13.51 -20.00 -14.60
N THR A 360 12.84 -18.95 -15.06
CA THR A 360 13.11 -18.27 -16.33
C THR A 360 13.85 -16.94 -16.15
N TRP A 361 14.33 -16.65 -14.94
CA TRP A 361 14.87 -15.35 -14.52
C TRP A 361 16.36 -15.39 -14.26
#